data_AF-A0A2H3D9T0-F1
#
_entry.id   AF-A0A2H3D9T0-F1
#
_cell.length_a   1.000
_cell.length_b   1.000
_cell.length_c   1.000
_cell.angle_alpha   90.00
_cell.angle_beta   90.00
_cell.angle_gamma   90.00
#
_symmetry.space_group_name_H-M   'P 1'
#
loop_
_entity.id
_entity.type
_entity.pdbx_description
1 polymer ?
#
loop_
_entity_poly.entity_id
_entity_poly.type
_entity_poly.pdbx_seq_one_letter_code
_entity_poly.pdbx_strand_id
1 'polypeptide(L)'
;MKIAFSTAFLTALFAGASASSAAVRRDIFNPPILSPSTGTTWTVNTTQTVSWDTSNPPDLITGRNFSSIRLTKGGRQLPVVLADKFDILLGKINVKVPWVTEGDDYTIILFGDSGNWSKRFSIKGGPAN
;
A
#
# COMPACT_ATOMS: atom_id res chain seq x y z
N MET A 1 -23.24 -53.07 61.88
CA MET A 1 -22.31 -52.00 62.27
C MET A 1 -22.06 -51.15 61.02
N LYS A 2 -22.26 -49.83 61.12
CA LYS A 2 -22.07 -48.83 60.05
C LYS A 2 -20.60 -48.69 59.65
N ILE A 3 -20.36 -47.95 58.55
CA ILE A 3 -19.19 -47.15 58.12
C ILE A 3 -18.74 -47.59 56.71
N ALA A 4 -18.49 -46.76 55.69
CA ALA A 4 -18.87 -45.41 55.28
C ALA A 4 -18.34 -45.23 53.84
N PHE A 5 -18.90 -44.27 53.10
CA PHE A 5 -18.54 -43.91 51.71
C PHE A 5 -17.09 -43.39 51.59
N SER A 6 -16.43 -43.64 50.45
CA SER A 6 -15.42 -42.71 49.91
C SER A 6 -15.37 -42.77 48.38
N THR A 7 -16.09 -41.84 47.78
CA THR A 7 -15.99 -41.47 46.37
C THR A 7 -14.82 -40.50 46.22
N ALA A 8 -13.92 -40.74 45.27
CA ALA A 8 -12.99 -39.71 44.81
C ALA A 8 -12.89 -39.78 43.28
N PHE A 9 -13.75 -39.01 42.62
CA PHE A 9 -13.67 -38.75 41.18
C PHE A 9 -12.86 -37.46 41.00
N LEU A 10 -11.59 -37.56 40.58
CA LEU A 10 -10.77 -36.40 40.25
C LEU A 10 -11.14 -35.90 38.85
N THR A 11 -11.95 -34.85 38.77
CA THR A 11 -12.08 -34.04 37.55
C THR A 11 -10.96 -33.02 37.49
N ALA A 12 -9.98 -33.24 36.61
CA ALA A 12 -8.98 -32.24 36.27
C ALA A 12 -9.63 -31.13 35.43
N LEU A 13 -9.75 -29.94 36.01
CA LEU A 13 -10.24 -28.75 35.32
C LEU A 13 -9.08 -28.16 34.50
N PHE A 14 -9.03 -28.44 33.20
CA PHE A 14 -8.13 -27.71 32.29
C PHE A 14 -8.70 -26.31 32.05
N ALA A 15 -8.23 -25.33 32.83
CA ALA A 15 -8.46 -23.93 32.54
C ALA A 15 -7.62 -23.53 31.31
N GLY A 16 -8.23 -23.62 30.12
CA GLY A 16 -7.64 -23.06 28.90
C GLY A 16 -7.58 -21.54 29.01
N ALA A 17 -6.43 -20.99 29.39
CA ALA A 17 -6.18 -19.56 29.31
C ALA A 17 -6.21 -19.15 27.83
N SER A 18 -7.34 -18.59 27.40
CA SER A 18 -7.44 -17.96 26.09
C SER A 18 -6.66 -16.65 26.16
N ALA A 19 -5.39 -16.67 25.74
CA ALA A 19 -4.62 -15.45 25.56
C ALA A 19 -5.22 -14.68 24.37
N SER A 20 -6.15 -13.76 24.67
CA SER A 20 -6.66 -12.81 23.69
C SER A 20 -5.52 -11.85 23.34
N SER A 21 -4.88 -12.04 22.18
CA SER A 21 -3.96 -11.04 21.63
C SER A 21 -4.73 -9.74 21.43
N ALA A 22 -4.37 -8.70 22.19
CA ALA A 22 -4.96 -7.37 22.00
C ALA A 22 -4.72 -6.94 20.55
N ALA A 23 -5.79 -6.65 19.81
CA ALA A 23 -5.69 -6.19 18.44
C ALA A 23 -5.02 -4.81 18.45
N VAL A 24 -3.78 -4.75 17.94
CA VAL A 24 -3.08 -3.48 17.77
C VAL A 24 -3.67 -2.77 16.55
N ARG A 25 -4.25 -1.58 16.76
CA ARG A 25 -4.81 -0.76 15.69
C ARG A 25 -3.68 -0.30 14.76
N ARG A 26 -3.83 -0.55 13.46
CA ARG A 26 -2.99 0.00 12.40
C ARG A 26 -3.79 1.05 11.66
N ASP A 27 -3.15 2.14 11.27
CA ASP A 27 -3.79 3.25 10.58
C ASP A 27 -3.47 3.24 9.08
N ILE A 28 -4.39 3.81 8.32
CA ILE A 28 -4.26 4.06 6.88
C ILE A 28 -3.27 5.19 6.67
N PHE A 29 -2.23 4.96 5.87
CA PHE A 29 -1.27 6.00 5.51
C PHE A 29 -1.49 6.46 4.07
N ASN A 30 -1.86 7.73 3.92
CA ASN A 30 -2.19 8.35 2.63
C ASN A 30 -1.25 9.54 2.35
N PRO A 31 0.04 9.29 2.05
CA PRO A 31 1.04 10.36 1.92
C PRO A 31 0.86 11.18 0.66
N PRO A 32 0.91 12.53 0.71
CA PRO A 32 0.86 13.40 -0.46
C PRO A 32 1.93 13.05 -1.50
N ILE A 33 1.52 12.83 -2.76
CA ILE A 33 2.46 12.64 -3.86
C ILE A 33 3.05 13.99 -4.28
N LEU A 34 4.39 14.07 -4.36
CA LEU A 34 5.15 15.26 -4.71
C LEU A 34 5.54 15.26 -6.20
N SER A 35 5.92 14.10 -6.74
CA SER A 35 6.25 13.89 -8.16
C SER A 35 5.68 12.55 -8.63
N PRO A 36 5.05 12.48 -9.82
CA PRO A 36 4.84 13.57 -10.77
C PRO A 36 3.77 14.57 -10.29
N SER A 37 3.83 15.79 -10.82
CA SER A 37 2.87 16.86 -10.52
C SER A 37 2.47 17.63 -11.79
N THR A 38 1.58 18.61 -11.66
CA THR A 38 1.16 19.47 -12.77
C THR A 38 2.37 20.08 -13.49
N GLY A 39 2.43 19.92 -14.82
CA GLY A 39 3.54 20.38 -15.66
C GLY A 39 4.68 19.37 -15.81
N THR A 40 4.67 18.27 -15.05
CA THR A 40 5.64 17.17 -15.25
C THR A 40 5.41 16.51 -16.61
N THR A 41 6.49 16.22 -17.32
CA THR A 41 6.46 15.44 -18.56
C THR A 41 7.43 14.27 -18.45
N TRP A 42 6.93 13.07 -18.67
CA TRP A 42 7.72 11.85 -18.78
C TRP A 42 7.88 11.43 -20.23
N THR A 43 9.05 10.92 -20.58
CA THR A 43 9.28 10.29 -21.88
C THR A 43 9.18 8.78 -21.72
N VAL A 44 8.46 8.11 -22.62
CA VAL A 44 8.38 6.64 -22.64
C VAL A 44 9.77 5.99 -22.66
N ASN A 45 9.89 4.80 -22.07
CA ASN A 45 11.14 4.05 -21.94
C ASN A 45 12.27 4.78 -21.19
N THR A 46 11.99 5.88 -20.47
CA THR A 46 12.95 6.50 -19.55
C THR A 46 12.71 6.05 -18.10
N THR A 47 13.69 6.28 -17.24
CA THR A 47 13.53 6.10 -15.79
C THR A 47 13.13 7.43 -15.18
N GLN A 48 12.08 7.42 -14.37
CA GLN A 48 11.54 8.61 -13.72
C GLN A 48 11.43 8.37 -12.22
N THR A 49 11.54 9.44 -11.44
CA THR A 49 11.39 9.37 -9.98
C THR A 49 9.97 9.75 -9.58
N VAL A 50 9.29 8.81 -8.96
CA VAL A 50 8.07 9.06 -8.19
C VAL A 50 8.48 9.37 -6.76
N SER A 51 7.91 10.41 -6.16
CA SER A 51 8.17 10.78 -4.77
C SER A 51 6.92 11.25 -4.05
N TRP A 52 6.91 11.07 -2.73
CA TRP A 52 5.80 11.41 -1.84
C TRP A 52 6.34 11.82 -0.47
N ASP A 53 5.52 12.53 0.29
CA ASP A 53 5.87 13.04 1.61
C ASP A 53 5.76 11.93 2.67
N THR A 54 6.82 11.76 3.45
CA THR A 54 6.90 10.78 4.55
C THR A 54 7.19 11.44 5.89
N SER A 55 7.02 12.76 6.00
CA SER A 55 7.35 13.55 7.19
C SER A 55 6.46 13.30 8.40
N ASN A 56 5.23 12.82 8.19
CA ASN A 56 4.25 12.61 9.26
C ASN A 56 3.53 11.26 9.16
N PRO A 57 4.24 10.12 9.30
CA PRO A 57 3.64 8.80 9.25
C PRO A 57 2.98 8.42 10.59
N PRO A 58 1.90 7.63 10.60
CA PRO A 58 1.40 6.96 11.80
C PRO A 58 2.45 5.98 12.36
N ASP A 59 2.37 5.71 13.66
CA ASP A 59 3.28 4.75 14.33
C ASP A 59 3.18 3.34 13.74
N LEU A 60 1.97 2.93 13.35
CA LEU A 60 1.68 1.63 12.76
C LEU A 60 0.86 1.77 11.49
N ILE A 61 1.46 1.38 10.38
CA ILE A 61 0.89 1.53 9.05
C ILE A 61 0.38 0.16 8.56
N THR A 62 -0.88 0.11 8.14
CA THR A 62 -1.43 -1.07 7.45
C THR A 62 -0.77 -1.22 6.08
N GLY A 63 -0.36 -2.45 5.73
CA GLY A 63 0.16 -2.72 4.38
C GLY A 63 1.51 -2.06 4.06
N ARG A 64 2.24 -1.55 5.06
CA ARG A 64 3.49 -0.76 4.90
C ARG A 64 4.44 -1.28 3.83
N ASN A 65 4.70 -2.60 3.81
CA ASN A 65 5.68 -3.24 2.92
C ASN A 65 5.05 -3.86 1.65
N PHE A 66 3.77 -3.62 1.41
CA PHE A 66 3.00 -4.17 0.30
C PHE A 66 2.47 -3.08 -0.63
N SER A 67 3.14 -1.92 -0.64
CA SER A 67 2.73 -0.79 -1.47
C SER A 67 2.95 -1.02 -2.96
N SER A 68 2.23 -0.25 -3.77
CA SER A 68 2.38 -0.29 -5.23
C SER A 68 2.12 1.07 -5.89
N ILE A 69 2.69 1.27 -7.07
CA ILE A 69 2.41 2.43 -7.93
C ILE A 69 1.71 1.92 -9.19
N ARG A 70 0.51 2.43 -9.46
CA ARG A 70 -0.27 2.14 -10.68
C ARG A 70 -0.33 3.37 -11.57
N LEU A 71 -0.32 3.17 -12.89
CA LEU A 71 -0.52 4.23 -13.87
C LEU A 71 -1.99 4.30 -14.31
N THR A 72 -2.51 5.50 -14.50
CA THR A 72 -3.86 5.71 -15.03
C THR A 72 -3.83 6.74 -16.17
N LYS A 73 -4.81 6.67 -17.07
CA LYS A 73 -5.06 7.65 -18.13
C LYS A 73 -6.55 7.96 -18.17
N GLY A 74 -6.92 9.24 -18.20
CA GLY A 74 -8.33 9.64 -18.27
C GLY A 74 -9.18 9.12 -17.10
N GLY A 75 -8.57 8.92 -15.92
CA GLY A 75 -9.21 8.36 -14.74
C GLY A 75 -9.37 6.83 -14.75
N ARG A 76 -8.88 6.13 -15.77
CA ARG A 76 -8.91 4.66 -15.85
C ARG A 76 -7.53 4.09 -15.56
N GLN A 77 -7.46 3.15 -14.63
CA GLN A 77 -6.23 2.42 -14.35
C GLN A 77 -5.82 1.60 -15.59
N LEU A 78 -4.57 1.75 -16.00
CA LEU A 78 -3.98 0.95 -17.06
C LEU A 78 -3.52 -0.40 -16.49
N PRO A 79 -3.45 -1.47 -17.31
CA PRO A 79 -2.99 -2.78 -16.88
C PRO A 79 -1.46 -2.83 -16.73
N VAL A 80 -0.87 -1.82 -16.07
CA VAL A 80 0.57 -1.71 -15.84
C VAL A 80 0.86 -1.36 -14.38
N VAL A 81 1.86 -2.03 -13.85
CA VAL A 81 2.40 -1.82 -12.51
C VAL A 81 3.74 -1.12 -12.66
N LEU A 82 3.89 0.06 -12.08
CA LEU A 82 5.15 0.80 -12.15
C LEU A 82 6.14 0.36 -11.06
N ALA A 83 5.63 -0.02 -9.88
CA ALA A 83 6.39 -0.62 -8.79
C ALA A 83 5.45 -1.40 -7.86
N ASP A 84 5.94 -2.44 -7.19
CA ASP A 84 5.22 -3.21 -6.18
C ASP A 84 6.12 -3.61 -5.00
N LYS A 85 5.48 -4.06 -3.91
CA LYS A 85 6.11 -4.71 -2.74
C LYS A 85 7.25 -3.88 -2.12
N PHE A 86 6.99 -2.61 -1.89
CA PHE A 86 7.94 -1.70 -1.26
C PHE A 86 7.41 -1.14 0.06
N ASP A 87 8.34 -0.63 0.88
CA ASP A 87 8.02 0.14 2.09
C ASP A 87 7.56 1.55 1.69
N ILE A 88 6.32 1.91 2.03
CA ILE A 88 5.77 3.25 1.77
C ILE A 88 6.58 4.36 2.44
N LEU A 89 7.45 4.09 3.42
CA LEU A 89 8.32 5.10 4.01
C LEU A 89 9.60 5.38 3.23
N LEU A 90 9.82 4.75 2.07
CA LEU A 90 10.96 5.09 1.20
C LEU A 90 10.89 6.53 0.67
N GLY A 91 9.69 7.12 0.56
CA GLY A 91 9.46 8.49 0.09
C GLY A 91 9.74 8.73 -1.40
N LYS A 92 10.41 7.79 -2.07
CA LYS A 92 10.67 7.83 -3.52
C LYS A 92 11.03 6.48 -4.09
N ILE A 93 10.67 6.26 -5.36
CA ILE A 93 11.05 5.10 -6.17
C ILE A 93 11.34 5.55 -7.61
N ASN A 94 12.36 4.95 -8.21
CA ASN A 94 12.61 5.05 -9.64
C ASN A 94 11.77 4.01 -10.38
N VAL A 95 10.99 4.45 -11.36
CA VAL A 95 10.12 3.61 -12.19
C VAL A 95 10.51 3.71 -13.65
N LYS A 96 10.30 2.62 -14.40
CA LYS A 96 10.42 2.65 -15.86
C LYS A 96 9.10 3.13 -16.46
N VAL A 97 9.14 4.17 -17.28
CA VAL A 97 7.96 4.64 -18.00
C VAL A 97 7.61 3.63 -19.09
N PRO A 98 6.42 3.02 -19.08
CA PRO A 98 6.04 2.02 -20.08
C PRO A 98 5.83 2.66 -21.45
N TRP A 99 5.85 1.83 -22.49
CA TRP A 99 5.43 2.25 -23.82
C TRP A 99 3.90 2.40 -23.86
N VAL A 100 3.42 3.65 -23.87
CA VAL A 100 1.99 4.01 -23.86
C VAL A 100 1.75 5.17 -24.82
N THR A 101 0.52 5.31 -25.31
CA THR A 101 0.12 6.43 -26.17
C THR A 101 0.41 7.76 -25.50
N GLU A 102 0.92 8.74 -26.24
CA GLU A 102 1.13 10.06 -25.65
C GLU A 102 -0.18 10.71 -25.18
N GLY A 103 -0.06 11.64 -24.22
CA GLY A 103 -1.20 12.31 -23.60
C GLY A 103 -0.79 13.18 -22.42
N ASP A 104 -1.73 13.98 -21.93
CA ASP A 104 -1.59 14.93 -20.81
C ASP A 104 -2.55 14.65 -19.64
N ASP A 105 -3.28 13.54 -19.71
CA ASP A 105 -4.31 13.11 -18.78
C ASP A 105 -3.87 11.92 -17.91
N TYR A 106 -2.56 11.76 -17.71
CA TYR A 106 -1.99 10.71 -16.87
C TYR A 106 -2.00 11.09 -15.39
N THR A 107 -2.23 10.11 -14.53
CA THR A 107 -1.94 10.20 -13.09
C THR A 107 -1.32 8.88 -12.62
N ILE A 108 -0.67 8.90 -11.46
CA ILE A 108 -0.35 7.68 -10.74
C ILE A 108 -1.28 7.52 -9.54
N ILE A 109 -1.49 6.27 -9.13
CA ILE A 109 -2.06 5.94 -7.82
C ILE A 109 -0.97 5.28 -6.99
N LEU A 110 -0.64 5.85 -5.83
CA LEU A 110 0.21 5.24 -4.81
C LEU A 110 -0.69 4.48 -3.83
N PHE A 111 -0.58 3.15 -3.83
CA PHE A 111 -1.28 2.30 -2.90
C PHE A 111 -0.38 1.95 -1.72
N GLY A 112 -0.83 2.22 -0.51
CA GLY A 112 -0.43 1.51 0.71
C GLY A 112 -1.46 0.44 1.00
N ASP A 113 -2.36 0.75 1.93
CA ASP A 113 -3.63 0.06 2.14
C ASP A 113 -4.83 0.78 1.49
N SER A 114 -4.68 2.09 1.22
CA SER A 114 -5.57 2.92 0.40
C SER A 114 -4.80 3.57 -0.76
N GLY A 115 -5.50 4.13 -1.75
CA GLY A 115 -4.89 4.72 -2.95
C GLY A 115 -4.86 6.24 -2.93
N ASN A 116 -3.67 6.85 -3.06
CA ASN A 116 -3.50 8.29 -3.26
C ASN A 116 -3.26 8.63 -4.73
N TRP A 117 -3.92 9.67 -5.24
CA TRP A 117 -3.80 10.08 -6.63
C TRP A 117 -2.84 11.27 -6.78
N SER A 118 -1.96 11.21 -7.78
CA SER A 118 -1.14 12.36 -8.15
C SER A 118 -1.97 13.45 -8.84
N LYS A 119 -1.39 14.64 -8.98
CA LYS A 119 -1.87 15.59 -9.99
C LYS A 119 -1.66 15.01 -11.40
N ARG A 120 -2.40 15.55 -12.37
CA ARG A 120 -2.24 15.19 -13.78
C ARG A 120 -0.86 15.59 -14.31
N PHE A 121 -0.32 14.77 -15.20
CA PHE A 121 0.95 14.99 -15.87
C PHE A 121 0.94 14.40 -17.29
N SER A 122 1.98 14.68 -18.07
CA SER A 122 2.08 14.25 -19.46
C SER A 122 3.05 13.10 -19.65
N ILE A 123 2.73 12.18 -20.58
CA ILE A 123 3.67 11.19 -21.12
C ILE A 123 3.81 11.41 -22.62
N LYS A 124 5.04 11.46 -23.13
CA LYS A 124 5.40 11.76 -24.52
C LYS A 124 6.34 10.72 -25.14
N GLY A 125 6.40 10.71 -26.48
CA GLY A 125 7.29 9.86 -27.27
C GLY A 125 6.73 8.47 -27.61
N GLY A 126 5.51 8.17 -27.16
CA GLY A 126 4.75 6.99 -27.57
C GLY A 126 3.95 7.23 -28.85
N PRO A 127 3.09 6.28 -29.26
CA PRO A 127 2.21 6.49 -30.40
C PRO A 127 1.25 7.66 -30.14
N ALA A 128 0.87 8.37 -31.20
CA ALA A 128 -0.19 9.38 -31.14
C ALA A 128 -1.55 8.72 -30.83
N ASN A 129 -2.42 9.47 -30.16
CA ASN A 129 -3.77 9.04 -29.81
C ASN A 129 -4.76 9.36 -30.94
#